data_AF-A0A497I1H3-F1
#
_entry.id   AF-A0A497I1H3-F1
#
_cell.length_a   1.000
_cell.length_b   1.000
_cell.length_c   1.000
_cell.angle_alpha   90.00
_cell.angle_beta   90.00
_cell.angle_gamma   90.00
#
_symmetry.space_group_name_H-M   'P 1'
#
loop_
_entity.id
_entity.type
_entity.pdbx_description
1 polymer ?
#
loop_
_entity_poly.entity_id
_entity_poly.type
_entity_poly.pdbx_seq_one_letter_code
_entity_poly.pdbx_strand_id
1 'polypeptide(L)' 'ERRRRIQEEFNKKHGITPETIKKKVYSGLAEKKISKKEEKILKLKEELKKAFEELDFVKAVEIREKIIDLES' A
#
# COMPACT_ATOMS: atom_id res chain seq x y z
N GLU A 1 -20.45 21.87 0.76
CA GLU A 1 -20.91 22.20 -0.61
C GLU A 1 -19.85 22.89 -1.49
N ARG A 2 -19.12 23.90 -1.00
CA ARG A 2 -18.09 24.64 -1.76
C ARG A 2 -17.08 23.79 -2.54
N ARG A 3 -16.51 22.74 -1.93
CA ARG A 3 -15.52 21.85 -2.59
C ARG A 3 -16.09 21.08 -3.77
N ARG A 4 -17.34 20.62 -3.65
CA ARG A 4 -18.01 19.81 -4.67
C ARG A 4 -18.27 20.63 -5.93
N ARG A 5 -18.74 21.88 -5.77
CA ARG A 5 -18.92 22.82 -6.88
C ARG A 5 -17.61 23.05 -7.66
N ILE A 6 -16.50 23.28 -6.94
CA ILE A 6 -15.18 23.49 -7.58
C ILE A 6 -14.75 22.25 -8.38
N GLN A 7 -14.97 21.05 -7.83
CA GLN A 7 -14.62 19.80 -8.51
C GLN A 7 -15.50 19.55 -9.75
N GLU A 8 -16.80 19.83 -9.66
CA GLU A 8 -17.74 19.69 -10.79
C GLU A 8 -17.42 20.66 -11.93
N GLU A 9 -17.10 21.92 -11.62
CA GLU A 9 -16.69 22.92 -12.63
C GLU A 9 -15.38 22.54 -13.33
N PHE A 10 -14.39 22.08 -12.56
CA PHE A 10 -13.12 21.59 -13.11
C PHE A 10 -13.35 20.37 -14.01
N ASN A 11 -14.12 19.39 -13.54
CA ASN A 11 -14.43 18.19 -14.30
C ASN A 11 -15.14 18.52 -15.61
N LYS A 12 -16.13 19.43 -15.59
CA LYS A 12 -16.84 19.87 -16.79
C LYS A 12 -15.93 20.62 -17.77
N LYS A 13 -15.06 21.50 -17.27
CA LYS A 13 -14.11 22.27 -18.09
C LYS A 13 -13.07 21.36 -18.77
N HIS A 14 -12.67 20.28 -18.12
CA HIS A 14 -11.63 19.36 -18.59
C HIS A 14 -12.17 18.06 -19.21
N GLY A 15 -13.50 17.91 -19.32
CA GLY A 15 -14.11 16.68 -19.85
C GLY A 15 -13.84 15.43 -19.01
N ILE A 16 -13.64 15.59 -17.70
CA ILE A 16 -13.36 14.49 -16.76
C ILE A 16 -14.69 13.90 -16.29
N THR A 17 -14.92 12.63 -16.60
CA THR A 17 -16.06 11.87 -16.08
C THR A 17 -15.68 11.24 -14.75
N PRO A 18 -16.39 11.51 -13.65
CA PRO A 18 -16.15 10.83 -12.39
C PRO A 18 -16.41 9.32 -12.51
N GLU A 19 -15.40 8.49 -12.22
CA GLU A 19 -15.53 7.02 -12.12
C GLU A 19 -15.03 6.52 -10.76
N THR A 20 -15.60 5.43 -10.28
CA THR A 20 -15.12 4.72 -9.09
C THR A 20 -13.79 4.01 -9.38
N ILE A 21 -12.79 4.20 -8.51
CA ILE A 21 -11.50 3.50 -8.59
C ILE A 21 -11.71 1.99 -8.38
N LYS A 22 -11.47 1.19 -9.42
CA LYS A 22 -11.51 -0.28 -9.34
C LYS A 22 -10.12 -0.82 -9.01
N LYS A 23 -9.85 -1.15 -7.74
CA LYS A 23 -8.58 -1.79 -7.32
C LYS A 23 -8.71 -3.30 -7.47
N LYS A 24 -7.87 -3.93 -8.30
CA LYS A 24 -7.78 -5.39 -8.38
C LYS A 24 -7.17 -5.93 -7.08
N VAL A 25 -7.91 -6.78 -6.38
CA VAL A 25 -7.38 -7.59 -5.27
C VAL A 25 -6.84 -8.87 -5.90
N TYR A 26 -5.52 -9.02 -5.94
CA TYR A 26 -4.91 -10.26 -6.42
C TYR A 26 -5.12 -11.36 -5.36
N SER A 27 -6.08 -12.26 -5.57
CA SER A 27 -6.21 -13.50 -4.80
C SER A 27 -5.21 -14.54 -5.32
N GLY A 28 -3.93 -14.37 -4.99
CA GLY A 28 -2.83 -15.20 -5.46
C GLY A 28 -2.22 -16.06 -4.36
N LEU A 29 -3.01 -16.82 -3.61
CA LEU A 29 -2.50 -17.86 -2.70
C LEU A 29 -2.49 -19.21 -3.43
N ALA A 30 -1.75 -19.28 -4.55
CA ALA A 30 -1.13 -20.54 -4.90
C ALA A 30 0.06 -20.66 -3.96
N GLU A 31 0.14 -21.73 -3.16
CA GLU A 31 1.26 -22.02 -2.26
C GLU A 31 2.55 -22.16 -3.07
N LYS A 32 3.16 -21.03 -3.43
CA LYS A 32 4.53 -20.99 -3.91
C LYS A 32 5.38 -21.47 -2.75
N LYS A 33 6.26 -22.44 -3.00
CA LYS A 33 7.40 -22.72 -2.11
C LYS A 33 8.23 -21.44 -2.06
N ILE A 34 7.99 -20.61 -1.05
CA ILE A 34 8.72 -19.39 -0.81
C ILE A 34 10.07 -19.77 -0.17
N SER A 35 11.15 -19.14 -0.62
CA SER A 35 12.46 -19.33 0.00
C SER A 35 12.44 -18.81 1.45
N LYS A 36 13.34 -19.33 2.31
CA LYS A 36 13.48 -18.83 3.70
C LYS A 36 13.72 -17.31 3.76
N LYS A 37 14.35 -16.74 2.73
CA LYS A 37 14.58 -15.30 2.56
C LYS A 37 13.24 -14.57 2.37
N GLU A 38 12.41 -15.05 1.46
CA GLU A 38 11.09 -14.49 1.19
C GLU A 38 10.10 -14.67 2.35
N GLU A 39 10.14 -15.80 3.09
CA GLU A 39 9.35 -15.98 4.31
C GLU A 39 9.70 -14.93 5.38
N LYS A 40 10.99 -14.62 5.53
CA LYS A 40 11.45 -13.61 6.49
C LYS A 40 11.00 -12.21 6.09
N ILE A 41 11.05 -11.89 4.80
CA ILE A 41 10.54 -10.62 4.25
C ILE A 41 9.02 -10.52 4.48
N LEU A 42 8.27 -11.60 4.31
CA LEU A 42 6.82 -11.61 4.53
C LEU A 42 6.48 -11.27 5.99
N LYS A 43 7.19 -11.89 6.96
CA LYS A 43 7.01 -11.59 8.39
C LYS A 43 7.31 -10.13 8.71
N LEU A 44 8.40 -9.58 8.16
CA LEU A 44 8.73 -8.17 8.34
C LEU A 44 7.68 -7.23 7.72
N LYS A 45 7.07 -7.61 6.59
CA LYS A 45 5.96 -6.84 5.98
C LYS A 45 4.71 -6.86 6.87
N GLU A 46 4.42 -7.95 7.56
CA GLU A 46 3.35 -8.00 8.56
C GLU A 46 3.65 -7.12 9.78
N GLU A 47 4.88 -7.16 10.29
CA GLU A 47 5.33 -6.29 11.39
C GLU A 47 5.29 -4.81 11.02
N LEU A 48 5.68 -4.47 9.78
CA LEU A 48 5.58 -3.12 9.24
C LEU A 48 4.13 -2.63 9.25
N LYS A 49 3.20 -3.50 8.83
CA LYS A 49 1.77 -3.17 8.83
C LYS A 49 1.27 -2.89 10.25
N LYS A 50 1.67 -3.70 11.23
CA LYS A 50 1.34 -3.46 12.65
C LYS A 50 1.93 -2.14 13.16
N ALA A 51 3.18 -1.85 12.83
CA ALA A 51 3.80 -0.56 13.20
C ALA A 51 3.04 0.64 12.62
N PHE A 52 2.52 0.53 11.39
CA PHE A 52 1.64 1.55 10.81
C PHE A 52 0.28 1.63 11.50
N GLU A 53 -0.33 0.51 11.89
CA GLU A 53 -1.58 0.47 12.67
C GLU A 53 -1.39 1.11 14.06
N GLU A 54 -0.20 0.96 14.66
CA GLU A 54 0.19 1.55 15.94
C GLU A 54 0.73 2.99 15.83
N LEU A 55 0.85 3.54 14.61
CA LEU A 55 1.47 4.85 14.32
C LEU A 55 2.93 4.98 14.80
N ASP A 56 3.64 3.86 14.93
CA ASP A 56 5.06 3.82 15.31
C ASP A 56 5.95 3.90 14.06
N PHE A 57 6.26 5.13 13.66
CA PHE A 57 7.07 5.40 12.47
C PHE A 57 8.55 5.08 12.66
N VAL A 58 9.08 5.14 13.89
CA VAL A 58 10.48 4.80 14.17
C VAL A 58 10.70 3.31 13.89
N LYS A 59 9.82 2.48 14.45
CA LYS A 59 9.82 1.03 14.19
C LYS A 59 9.55 0.71 12.73
N ALA A 60 8.68 1.45 12.05
CA ALA A 60 8.43 1.27 10.61
C ALA A 60 9.69 1.53 9.76
N VAL A 61 10.50 2.54 10.11
CA VAL A 61 11.77 2.84 9.44
C VAL A 61 12.77 1.70 9.65
N GLU A 62 12.96 1.24 10.88
CA GLU A 62 13.86 0.11 11.18
C GLU A 62 13.46 -1.17 10.42
N ILE A 63 12.17 -1.48 10.38
CA ILE A 63 11.67 -2.65 9.65
C ILE A 63 11.91 -2.50 8.15
N ARG A 64 11.75 -1.29 7.60
CA ARG A 64 12.01 -1.01 6.20
C ARG A 64 13.48 -1.19 5.85
N GLU A 65 14.41 -0.72 6.68
CA GLU A 65 15.85 -0.94 6.49
C GLU A 65 16.20 -2.43 6.48
N LYS A 66 15.67 -3.20 7.44
CA LYS A 66 15.84 -4.66 7.49
C LYS A 66 15.31 -5.37 6.24
N ILE A 67 14.20 -4.88 5.66
CA ILE A 67 13.66 -5.42 4.41
C ILE A 67 14.62 -5.12 3.25
N ILE A 68 15.17 -3.90 3.16
CA ILE A 68 16.12 -3.51 2.09
C ILE A 68 17.39 -4.36 2.16
N ASP A 69 17.95 -4.56 3.35
CA ASP A 69 19.13 -5.41 3.56
C ASP A 69 18.88 -6.86 3.14
N LEU A 70 17.65 -7.34 3.38
CA LEU A 70 17.22 -8.67 2.96
C LEU A 70 16.77 -8.72 1.50
N GLU A 71 16.56 -7.63 0.79
CA GLU A 71 16.25 -7.65 -0.65
C GLU A 71 17.52 -7.46 -1.50
N SER A 72 18.58 -6.91 -0.91
CA SER A 72 19.95 -6.86 -1.45
C SER A 72 20.54 -8.26 -1.69
#